data_AF-A0A0K9GWB2-F1
#
_entry.id   AF-A0A0K9GWB2-F1
#
_cell.length_a   1.000
_cell.length_b   1.000
_cell.length_c   1.000
_cell.angle_alpha   90.00
_cell.angle_beta   90.00
_cell.angle_gamma   90.00
#
_symmetry.space_group_name_H-M   'P 1'
#
loop_
_entity.id
_entity.type
_entity.pdbx_description
1 polymer ?
#
loop_
_entity_poly.entity_id
_entity_poly.type
_entity_poly.pdbx_seq_one_letter_code
_entity_poly.pdbx_strand_id
1 'polypeptide(L)'
;MTSPNKILAIANKFVDKCGIGLPVHNVDNRQERITMLDKKNNRIIVDSTSVYSAYENYKLSIEDYIQIIISRELGRYLDPDYEYRSEKIDRGYEFVTKGIESDTIKEYMESLKKEEETVAGEIGRQFIREDLYESYDSLNERYVILAKEKTGRHVTSTRIKLEISEMKRMLTES
;
A
#
# COMPACT_ATOMS: atom_id res chain seq x y z
N MET A 1 -21.98 -13.06 10.08
CA MET A 1 -20.52 -13.09 9.86
C MET A 1 -20.26 -13.65 8.48
N THR A 2 -19.65 -12.84 7.62
CA THR A 2 -19.19 -13.23 6.29
C THR A 2 -17.84 -13.96 6.50
N SER A 3 -17.59 -15.11 5.86
CA SER A 3 -16.34 -15.87 6.07
C SER A 3 -15.20 -15.36 5.18
N PRO A 4 -13.91 -15.53 5.55
CA PRO A 4 -12.77 -15.16 4.70
C PRO A 4 -12.88 -15.66 3.25
N ASN A 5 -13.47 -16.84 3.06
CA ASN A 5 -13.76 -17.42 1.74
C ASN A 5 -14.72 -16.55 0.90
N LYS A 6 -15.66 -15.84 1.53
CA LYS A 6 -16.59 -14.95 0.81
C LYS A 6 -15.92 -13.63 0.39
N ILE A 7 -15.00 -13.04 1.17
CA ILE A 7 -14.19 -11.89 0.69
C ILE A 7 -13.38 -12.31 -0.54
N LEU A 8 -12.69 -13.44 -0.44
CA LEU A 8 -11.88 -13.96 -1.52
C LEU A 8 -12.71 -14.21 -2.80
N ALA A 9 -13.91 -14.78 -2.65
CA ALA A 9 -14.81 -15.01 -3.77
C ALA A 9 -15.31 -13.70 -4.40
N ILE A 10 -15.65 -12.68 -3.60
CA ILE A 10 -16.08 -11.37 -4.10
C ILE A 10 -14.93 -10.69 -4.85
N ALA A 11 -13.72 -10.71 -4.28
CA ALA A 11 -12.55 -10.08 -4.87
C ALA A 11 -12.14 -10.74 -6.19
N ASN A 12 -12.06 -12.08 -6.25
CA ASN A 12 -11.76 -12.78 -7.51
C ASN A 12 -12.84 -12.52 -8.56
N LYS A 13 -14.13 -12.61 -8.19
CA LYS A 13 -15.23 -12.28 -9.11
C LYS A 13 -15.14 -10.85 -9.64
N PHE A 14 -14.68 -9.90 -8.83
CA PHE A 14 -14.47 -8.52 -9.27
C PHE A 14 -13.31 -8.43 -10.26
N VAL A 15 -12.15 -9.01 -9.97
CA VAL A 15 -11.00 -8.99 -10.91
C VAL A 15 -11.34 -9.68 -12.24
N ASP A 16 -12.08 -10.79 -12.20
CA ASP A 16 -12.55 -11.49 -13.40
C ASP A 16 -13.44 -10.58 -14.26
N LYS A 17 -14.33 -9.80 -13.64
CA LYS A 17 -15.15 -8.81 -14.35
C LYS A 17 -14.33 -7.68 -14.97
N CYS A 18 -13.20 -7.32 -14.37
CA CYS A 18 -12.27 -6.34 -14.94
C CYS A 18 -11.44 -6.90 -16.11
N GLY A 19 -11.43 -8.22 -16.33
CA GLY A 19 -10.71 -8.85 -17.45
C GLY A 19 -9.19 -8.91 -17.30
N ILE A 20 -8.65 -8.74 -16.08
CA ILE A 20 -7.20 -8.62 -15.84
C ILE A 20 -6.54 -9.97 -15.51
N GLY A 21 -7.32 -11.00 -15.15
CA GLY A 21 -6.80 -12.35 -14.90
C GLY A 21 -5.78 -12.43 -13.75
N LEU A 22 -5.76 -11.43 -12.86
CA LEU A 22 -4.83 -11.35 -11.74
C LEU A 22 -5.46 -12.02 -10.50
N PRO A 23 -4.96 -13.19 -10.05
CA PRO A 23 -5.59 -13.91 -8.96
C PRO A 23 -5.53 -13.13 -7.64
N VAL A 24 -6.59 -13.24 -6.85
CA VAL A 24 -6.64 -12.71 -5.49
C VAL A 24 -6.45 -13.84 -4.50
N HIS A 25 -5.57 -13.63 -3.52
CA HIS A 25 -5.25 -14.56 -2.44
C HIS A 25 -5.55 -13.93 -1.08
N ASN A 26 -6.08 -14.75 -0.16
CA ASN A 26 -6.25 -14.33 1.22
C ASN A 26 -4.98 -14.60 2.05
N VAL A 27 -4.65 -13.68 2.95
CA VAL A 27 -3.77 -13.93 4.09
C VAL A 27 -4.53 -13.57 5.35
N ASP A 28 -4.66 -14.50 6.28
CA ASP A 28 -5.14 -14.15 7.61
C ASP A 28 -3.94 -13.66 8.40
N ASN A 29 -4.02 -12.44 8.96
CA ASN A 29 -3.08 -11.89 9.97
C ASN A 29 -1.90 -11.01 9.48
N ARG A 30 -2.08 -10.16 8.46
CA ARG A 30 -1.09 -9.08 8.16
C ARG A 30 -1.63 -7.72 8.62
N GLN A 31 -1.40 -7.40 9.89
CA GLN A 31 -1.91 -6.19 10.56
C GLN A 31 -1.57 -4.83 9.89
N GLU A 32 -0.71 -4.79 8.88
CA GLU A 32 -0.27 -3.53 8.28
C GLU A 32 -0.89 -3.16 6.93
N ARG A 33 -1.47 -4.10 6.18
CA ARG A 33 -2.02 -3.82 4.84
C ARG A 33 -3.25 -4.67 4.53
N ILE A 34 -4.38 -3.97 4.28
CA ILE A 34 -5.65 -4.57 3.86
C ILE A 34 -5.51 -5.26 2.49
N THR A 35 -4.81 -4.61 1.57
CA THR A 35 -4.50 -5.14 0.23
C THR A 35 -3.05 -4.84 -0.15
N MET A 36 -2.49 -5.70 -1.00
CA MET A 36 -1.16 -5.52 -1.54
C MET A 36 -1.00 -6.25 -2.88
N LEU A 37 -0.48 -5.56 -3.88
CA LEU A 37 0.06 -6.20 -5.07
C LEU A 37 1.35 -6.98 -4.74
N ASP A 38 1.32 -8.29 -4.91
CA ASP A 38 2.50 -9.16 -4.90
C ASP A 38 2.93 -9.39 -6.34
N LYS A 39 3.69 -8.42 -6.87
CA LYS A 39 4.15 -8.41 -8.26
C LYS A 39 5.02 -9.63 -8.59
N LYS A 40 5.87 -10.07 -7.64
CA LYS A 40 6.73 -11.25 -7.80
C LYS A 40 5.94 -12.51 -8.13
N ASN A 41 4.76 -12.68 -7.52
CA ASN A 41 3.90 -13.84 -7.74
C ASN A 41 2.68 -13.51 -8.61
N ASN A 42 2.64 -12.33 -9.26
CA ASN A 42 1.53 -11.84 -10.08
C ASN A 42 0.16 -12.10 -9.43
N ARG A 43 -0.04 -11.57 -8.22
CA ARG A 43 -1.31 -11.73 -7.49
C ARG A 43 -1.60 -10.54 -6.60
N ILE A 44 -2.86 -10.38 -6.25
CA ILE A 44 -3.27 -9.46 -5.17
C ILE A 44 -3.40 -10.27 -3.89
N ILE A 45 -2.80 -9.78 -2.81
CA ILE A 45 -2.97 -10.29 -1.47
C ILE A 45 -3.99 -9.41 -0.75
N VAL A 46 -4.98 -10.04 -0.13
CA VAL A 46 -6.01 -9.39 0.70
C VAL A 46 -5.94 -9.97 2.11
N ASP A 47 -5.97 -9.11 3.12
CA ASP A 47 -6.22 -9.52 4.50
C ASP A 47 -7.72 -9.43 4.79
N SER A 48 -8.40 -10.58 4.72
CA SER A 48 -9.84 -10.67 4.93
C SER A 48 -10.26 -10.18 6.32
N THR A 49 -9.42 -10.38 7.34
CA THR A 49 -9.72 -9.91 8.70
C THR A 49 -9.72 -8.39 8.74
N SER A 50 -8.69 -7.78 8.14
CA SER A 50 -8.58 -6.32 8.07
C SER A 50 -9.67 -5.69 7.21
N VAL A 51 -10.09 -6.34 6.12
CA VAL A 51 -11.25 -5.90 5.32
C VAL A 51 -12.52 -5.85 6.17
N TYR A 52 -12.77 -6.90 6.97
CA TYR A 52 -13.95 -6.94 7.84
C TYR A 52 -13.95 -5.84 8.89
N SER A 53 -12.81 -5.56 9.51
CA SER A 53 -12.73 -4.50 10.52
C SER A 53 -12.82 -3.10 9.92
N ALA A 54 -12.49 -2.95 8.63
CA ALA A 54 -12.41 -1.64 7.99
C ALA A 54 -13.71 -1.19 7.31
N TYR A 55 -14.42 -2.08 6.60
CA TYR A 55 -15.52 -1.66 5.71
C TYR A 55 -16.64 -0.89 6.43
N GLU A 56 -16.97 -1.27 7.67
CA GLU A 56 -18.00 -0.61 8.47
C GLU A 56 -17.65 0.84 8.81
N ASN A 57 -16.36 1.14 9.00
CA ASN A 57 -15.89 2.50 9.27
C ASN A 57 -16.09 3.45 8.08
N TYR A 58 -16.23 2.90 6.87
CA TYR A 58 -16.45 3.66 5.64
C TYR A 58 -17.93 3.72 5.24
N LYS A 59 -18.85 3.11 6.00
CA LYS A 59 -20.29 3.05 5.68
C LYS A 59 -20.57 2.49 4.27
N LEU A 60 -19.71 1.59 3.80
CA LEU A 60 -19.83 0.93 2.50
C LEU A 60 -20.34 -0.50 2.67
N SER A 61 -20.93 -1.06 1.62
CA SER A 61 -21.09 -2.52 1.55
C SER A 61 -19.72 -3.18 1.42
N ILE A 62 -19.61 -4.46 1.79
CA ILE A 62 -18.33 -5.18 1.64
C ILE A 62 -17.94 -5.34 0.17
N GLU A 63 -18.92 -5.50 -0.72
CA GLU A 63 -18.72 -5.55 -2.16
C GLU A 63 -18.18 -4.23 -2.73
N ASP A 64 -18.68 -3.09 -2.24
CA ASP A 64 -18.19 -1.77 -2.67
C ASP A 64 -16.79 -1.48 -2.12
N TYR A 65 -16.56 -1.84 -0.85
CA TYR A 65 -15.25 -1.68 -0.26
C TYR A 65 -14.19 -2.56 -0.96
N ILE A 66 -14.53 -3.80 -1.32
CA ILE A 66 -13.66 -4.68 -2.10
C ILE A 66 -13.37 -4.10 -3.49
N GLN A 67 -14.37 -3.54 -4.18
CA GLN A 67 -14.15 -2.86 -5.47
C GLN A 67 -13.10 -1.76 -5.31
N ILE A 68 -13.24 -0.90 -4.30
CA ILE A 68 -12.32 0.22 -4.07
C ILE A 68 -10.88 -0.26 -3.84
N ILE A 69 -10.67 -1.15 -2.87
CA ILE A 69 -9.32 -1.58 -2.49
C ILE A 69 -8.64 -2.42 -3.59
N ILE A 70 -9.39 -3.25 -4.33
CA ILE A 70 -8.86 -4.06 -5.42
C ILE A 70 -8.54 -3.19 -6.64
N SER A 71 -9.41 -2.26 -7.01
CA SER A 71 -9.18 -1.36 -8.15
C SER A 71 -7.87 -0.60 -8.04
N ARG A 72 -7.48 -0.18 -6.83
CA ARG A 72 -6.18 0.45 -6.59
C ARG A 72 -5.00 -0.50 -6.83
N GLU A 73 -5.10 -1.76 -6.42
CA GLU A 73 -4.04 -2.74 -6.72
C GLU A 73 -3.98 -3.08 -8.22
N LEU A 74 -5.13 -3.09 -8.91
CA LEU A 74 -5.17 -3.19 -10.37
C LEU A 74 -4.49 -1.98 -11.03
N GLY A 75 -4.72 -0.78 -10.48
CA GLY A 75 -4.03 0.44 -10.89
C GLY A 75 -2.51 0.30 -10.82
N ARG A 76 -1.97 -0.16 -9.69
CA ARG A 76 -0.52 -0.47 -9.56
C ARG A 76 -0.04 -1.56 -10.51
N TYR A 77 -0.87 -2.57 -10.76
CA TYR A 77 -0.49 -3.68 -11.62
C TYR A 77 -0.30 -3.23 -13.07
N LEU A 78 -1.16 -2.31 -13.53
CA LEU A 78 -1.17 -1.75 -14.89
C LEU A 78 -0.25 -0.54 -15.08
N ASP A 79 0.19 0.07 -14.00
CA ASP A 79 1.12 1.18 -14.00
C ASP A 79 2.50 0.72 -14.52
N PRO A 80 2.97 1.20 -15.70
CA PRO A 80 4.22 0.77 -16.30
C PRO A 80 5.46 1.22 -15.51
N ASP A 81 5.34 2.28 -14.71
CA ASP A 81 6.45 2.88 -13.96
C ASP A 81 6.44 2.48 -12.47
N TYR A 82 5.50 1.62 -12.06
CA TYR A 82 5.35 1.17 -10.68
C TYR A 82 6.65 0.57 -10.11
N GLU A 83 7.26 -0.36 -10.86
CA GLU A 83 8.49 -1.04 -10.44
C GLU A 83 9.65 -0.05 -10.31
N TYR A 84 9.79 0.86 -11.26
CA TYR A 84 10.83 1.88 -11.23
C TYR A 84 10.72 2.81 -10.02
N ARG A 85 9.51 3.28 -9.70
CA ARG A 85 9.27 4.08 -8.49
C ARG A 85 9.56 3.27 -7.22
N SER A 86 9.08 2.03 -7.15
CA SER A 86 9.30 1.15 -6.00
C SER A 86 10.79 0.90 -5.75
N GLU A 87 11.56 0.56 -6.78
CA GLU A 87 13.00 0.32 -6.67
C GLU A 87 13.77 1.55 -6.15
N LYS A 88 13.39 2.74 -6.60
CA LYS A 88 14.00 3.99 -6.13
C LYS A 88 13.69 4.27 -4.67
N ILE A 89 12.47 3.99 -4.24
CA ILE A 89 12.06 4.11 -2.84
C ILE A 89 12.85 3.12 -1.98
N ASP A 90 12.96 1.86 -2.43
CA ASP A 90 13.70 0.82 -1.71
C ASP A 90 15.20 1.20 -1.57
N ARG A 91 15.82 1.71 -2.64
CA ARG A 91 17.20 2.26 -2.56
C ARG A 91 17.31 3.45 -1.62
N GLY A 92 16.31 4.32 -1.57
CA GLY A 92 16.25 5.40 -0.60
C GLY A 92 16.26 4.89 0.84
N TYR A 93 15.50 3.83 1.14
CA TYR A 93 15.52 3.18 2.45
C TYR A 93 16.88 2.51 2.75
N GLU A 94 17.55 1.93 1.76
CA GLU A 94 18.92 1.40 1.93
C GLU A 94 19.92 2.49 2.30
N PHE A 95 19.83 3.68 1.67
CA PHE A 95 20.69 4.81 2.02
C PHE A 95 20.45 5.30 3.45
N VAL A 96 19.19 5.43 3.86
CA VAL A 96 18.83 5.79 5.24
C VAL A 96 19.37 4.75 6.23
N THR A 97 19.28 3.45 5.91
CA THR A 97 19.81 2.37 6.75
C THR A 97 21.34 2.41 6.87
N LYS A 98 22.03 2.93 5.86
CA LYS A 98 23.49 3.14 5.87
C LYS A 98 23.92 4.43 6.59
N GLY A 99 22.99 5.15 7.21
CA GLY A 99 23.27 6.42 7.88
C GLY A 99 23.47 7.61 6.92
N ILE A 100 23.14 7.45 5.64
CA ILE A 100 23.16 8.54 4.66
C ILE A 100 21.82 9.25 4.77
N GLU A 101 21.70 10.15 5.75
CA GLU A 101 20.52 10.98 5.90
C GLU A 101 20.77 12.34 5.24
N SER A 102 20.08 12.54 4.13
CA SER A 102 19.79 13.87 3.61
C SER A 102 18.28 14.02 3.63
N ASP A 103 17.77 15.11 4.21
CA ASP A 103 16.34 15.44 4.16
C ASP A 103 15.80 15.37 2.71
N THR A 104 16.67 15.65 1.73
CA THR A 104 16.38 15.48 0.30
C THR A 104 16.04 14.04 -0.10
N ILE A 105 16.68 13.01 0.48
CA ILE A 105 16.35 11.60 0.20
C ILE A 105 14.96 11.27 0.74
N LYS A 106 14.64 11.76 1.95
CA LYS A 106 13.31 11.58 2.54
C LYS A 106 12.23 12.26 1.69
N GLU A 107 12.42 13.53 1.35
CA GLU A 107 11.48 14.29 0.51
C GLU A 107 11.28 13.62 -0.86
N TYR A 108 12.37 13.12 -1.46
CA TYR A 108 12.31 12.40 -2.72
C TYR A 108 11.53 11.08 -2.61
N MET A 109 11.74 10.29 -1.56
CA MET A 109 10.96 9.07 -1.33
C MET A 109 9.48 9.40 -1.09
N GLU A 110 9.17 10.45 -0.31
CA GLU A 110 7.80 10.89 -0.08
C GLU A 110 7.13 11.38 -1.38
N SER A 111 7.87 12.05 -2.28
CA SER A 111 7.33 12.46 -3.58
C SER A 111 7.05 11.27 -4.48
N LEU A 112 7.97 10.29 -4.54
CA LEU A 112 7.77 9.06 -5.31
C LEU A 112 6.61 8.23 -4.77
N LYS A 113 6.45 8.14 -3.45
CA LYS A 113 5.29 7.45 -2.86
C LYS A 113 3.99 8.15 -3.13
N LYS A 114 3.97 9.50 -3.06
CA LYS A 114 2.80 10.27 -3.48
C LYS A 114 2.43 9.97 -4.93
N GLU A 115 3.41 10.00 -5.83
CA GLU A 115 3.21 9.72 -7.25
C GLU A 115 2.68 8.30 -7.49
N GLU A 116 3.27 7.29 -6.85
CA GLU A 116 2.81 5.88 -6.92
C GLU A 116 1.34 5.75 -6.50
N GLU A 117 0.93 6.42 -5.41
CA GLU A 117 -0.46 6.38 -4.93
C GLU A 117 -1.42 7.14 -5.84
N THR A 118 -1.01 8.29 -6.38
CA THR A 118 -1.82 9.08 -7.31
C THR A 118 -2.07 8.31 -8.60
N VAL A 119 -1.01 7.80 -9.24
CA VAL A 119 -1.12 7.05 -10.51
C VAL A 119 -1.94 5.77 -10.32
N ALA A 120 -1.71 5.02 -9.23
CA ALA A 120 -2.51 3.84 -8.91
C ALA A 120 -3.99 4.19 -8.73
N GLY A 121 -4.30 5.33 -8.11
CA GLY A 121 -5.65 5.83 -7.96
C GLY A 121 -6.30 6.20 -9.29
N GLU A 122 -5.59 6.95 -10.15
CA GLU A 122 -6.08 7.37 -11.46
C GLU A 122 -6.38 6.18 -12.38
N ILE A 123 -5.44 5.25 -12.50
CA ILE A 123 -5.62 4.03 -13.30
C ILE A 123 -6.69 3.15 -12.68
N GLY A 124 -6.70 2.99 -11.35
CA GLY A 124 -7.67 2.16 -10.65
C GLY A 124 -9.11 2.66 -10.80
N ARG A 125 -9.30 3.98 -10.92
CA ARG A 125 -10.61 4.62 -11.07
C ARG A 125 -11.42 4.06 -12.24
N GLN A 126 -10.77 3.60 -13.31
CA GLN A 126 -11.45 3.03 -14.48
C GLN A 126 -12.26 1.76 -14.18
N PHE A 127 -11.97 1.08 -13.06
CA PHE A 127 -12.66 -0.15 -12.64
C PHE A 127 -13.79 0.10 -11.65
N ILE A 128 -14.04 1.36 -11.30
CA ILE A 128 -15.00 1.76 -10.27
C ILE A 128 -16.31 2.18 -10.92
N ARG A 129 -17.42 1.78 -10.29
CA ARG A 129 -18.77 2.22 -10.68
C ARG A 129 -18.95 3.70 -10.34
N GLU A 130 -19.66 4.45 -11.17
CA GLU A 130 -19.81 5.90 -11.01
C GLU A 130 -20.39 6.32 -9.66
N ASP A 131 -21.32 5.52 -9.10
CA ASP A 131 -21.92 5.74 -7.78
C ASP A 131 -20.92 5.66 -6.61
N LEU A 132 -19.71 5.12 -6.85
CA LEU A 132 -18.65 4.97 -5.86
C LEU A 132 -17.50 5.96 -6.03
N TYR A 133 -17.53 6.85 -7.03
CA TYR A 133 -16.41 7.76 -7.31
C TYR A 133 -16.02 8.62 -6.11
N GLU A 134 -16.97 9.22 -5.41
CA GLU A 134 -16.67 10.05 -4.23
C GLU A 134 -15.98 9.25 -3.11
N SER A 135 -16.48 8.04 -2.84
CA SER A 135 -15.89 7.15 -1.82
C SER A 135 -14.50 6.67 -2.23
N TYR A 136 -14.30 6.39 -3.52
CA TYR A 136 -13.03 5.98 -4.08
C TYR A 136 -11.98 7.09 -4.02
N ASP A 137 -12.35 8.29 -4.49
CA ASP A 137 -11.47 9.45 -4.53
C ASP A 137 -11.07 9.86 -3.10
N SER A 138 -12.02 9.87 -2.15
CA SER A 138 -11.74 10.14 -0.72
C SER A 138 -10.79 9.11 -0.08
N LEU A 139 -10.97 7.82 -0.37
CA LEU A 139 -10.09 6.76 0.11
C LEU A 139 -8.69 6.87 -0.51
N ASN A 140 -8.59 7.20 -1.79
CA ASN A 140 -7.30 7.41 -2.47
C ASN A 140 -6.53 8.58 -1.89
N GLU A 141 -7.17 9.72 -1.63
CA GLU A 141 -6.54 10.86 -0.95
C GLU A 141 -5.96 10.44 0.41
N ARG A 142 -6.71 9.63 1.17
CA ARG A 142 -6.24 9.09 2.45
C ARG A 142 -5.03 8.18 2.27
N TYR A 143 -5.01 7.33 1.24
CA TYR A 143 -3.84 6.49 0.95
C TYR A 143 -2.60 7.30 0.61
N VAL A 144 -2.74 8.38 -0.18
CA VAL A 144 -1.63 9.29 -0.49
C VAL A 144 -1.04 9.88 0.79
N ILE A 145 -1.89 10.37 1.70
CA ILE A 145 -1.45 10.93 3.00
C ILE A 145 -0.73 9.86 3.82
N LEU A 146 -1.34 8.69 3.99
CA LEU A 146 -0.78 7.59 4.78
C LEU A 146 0.56 7.08 4.23
N ALA A 147 0.74 7.07 2.90
CA ALA A 147 1.99 6.65 2.27
C ALA A 147 3.14 7.61 2.61
N LYS A 148 2.89 8.93 2.60
CA LYS A 148 3.86 9.94 3.02
C LYS A 148 4.20 9.78 4.50
N GLU A 149 3.20 9.68 5.37
CA GLU A 149 3.40 9.49 6.80
C GLU A 149 4.16 8.20 7.15
N LYS A 150 3.87 7.09 6.44
CA LYS A 150 4.59 5.83 6.66
C LYS A 150 6.07 5.95 6.26
N THR A 151 6.34 6.63 5.15
CA THR A 151 7.71 6.91 4.68
C THR A 151 8.46 7.75 5.70
N GLY A 152 7.91 8.90 6.10
CA GLY A 152 8.52 9.77 7.08
C GLY A 152 8.77 9.09 8.43
N ARG A 153 7.81 8.30 8.93
CA ARG A 153 7.98 7.52 10.17
C ARG A 153 9.08 6.46 10.05
N HIS A 154 9.18 5.78 8.92
CA HIS A 154 10.20 4.76 8.71
C HIS A 154 11.61 5.38 8.72
N VAL A 155 11.78 6.52 8.04
CA VAL A 155 13.06 7.27 8.03
C VAL A 155 13.44 7.70 9.45
N THR A 156 12.53 8.38 10.15
CA THR A 156 12.77 8.84 11.52
C THR A 156 13.09 7.69 12.47
N SER A 157 12.35 6.58 12.39
CA SER A 157 12.60 5.41 13.25
C SER A 157 13.96 4.77 12.98
N THR A 158 14.36 4.70 11.71
CA THR A 158 15.65 4.13 11.32
C THR A 158 16.80 5.01 11.82
N ARG A 159 16.68 6.34 11.70
CA ARG A 159 17.65 7.28 12.25
C ARG A 159 17.86 7.10 13.75
N ILE A 160 16.77 7.10 14.53
CA ILE A 160 16.83 6.92 15.98
C ILE A 160 17.56 5.61 16.34
N LYS A 161 17.31 4.53 15.59
CA LYS A 161 18.00 3.24 15.81
C LYS A 161 19.50 3.32 15.52
N LEU A 162 19.92 4.06 14.49
CA LEU A 162 21.32 4.26 14.16
C LEU A 162 22.03 5.10 15.23
N GLU A 163 21.42 6.22 15.65
CA GLU A 163 21.93 7.07 16.74
C GLU A 163 22.10 6.26 18.04
N ILE A 164 21.10 5.45 18.42
CA ILE A 164 21.18 4.57 19.59
C ILE A 164 22.31 3.55 19.45
N SER A 165 22.51 2.99 18.26
CA SER A 165 23.56 1.99 18.01
C SER A 165 24.95 2.61 18.11
N GLU A 166 25.12 3.84 17.61
CA GLU A 166 26.37 4.58 17.71
C GLU A 166 26.69 4.97 19.17
N MET A 167 25.70 5.46 19.93
CA MET A 167 25.87 5.75 21.36
C MET A 167 26.29 4.50 22.14
N LYS A 168 25.67 3.34 21.87
CA LYS A 168 26.04 2.07 22.52
C LYS A 168 27.47 1.65 22.19
N ARG A 169 27.90 1.84 20.94
CA ARG A 169 29.29 1.57 20.54
C ARG A 169 30.26 2.45 21.32
N MET A 170 30.00 3.76 21.38
CA MET A 170 30.86 4.69 22.12
C MET A 170 30.98 4.34 23.61
N LEU A 171 29.89 3.87 24.24
CA LEU A 171 29.88 3.46 25.65
C LEU A 171 30.56 2.11 25.93
N THR A 172 30.81 1.30 24.90
CA THR A 172 31.47 -0.02 25.03
C THR A 172 32.93 0.01 24.60
N GLU A 173 33.32 1.00 23.80
CA GLU A 173 34.70 1.28 23.39
C GLU A 173 35.43 2.26 24.34
N SER A 174 34.71 2.85 25.31
CA SER A 174 35.22 3.72 26.38
C SER A 174 35.52 2.96 27.67
#